data_AF-A0A1I4K7Q1-F1
#
_entry.id   AF-A0A1I4K7Q1-F1
#
_cell.length_a   1.000
_cell.length_b   1.000
_cell.length_c   1.000
_cell.angle_alpha   90.00
_cell.angle_beta   90.00
_cell.angle_gamma   90.00
#
_symmetry.space_group_name_H-M   'P 1'
#
loop_
_entity.id
_entity.type
_entity.pdbx_description
1 polymer ?
#
loop_
_entity_poly.entity_id
_entity_poly.type
_entity_poly.pdbx_seq_one_letter_code
_entity_poly.pdbx_strand_id
1 'polypeptide(L)' 'MKFKLLDPAAVGEIIEMALSDHTSFDQIRALHGLGPDQVKALMRQNLKSGSYRAWRRRVRAFADRREVYK' A
#
# COMPACT_ATOMS: atom_id res chain seq x y z
N MET A 1 -11.50 0.16 14.33
CA MET A 1 -10.53 -0.13 13.26
C MET A 1 -11.12 0.30 11.93
N LYS A 2 -10.59 1.34 11.27
CA LYS A 2 -11.17 2.00 10.08
C LYS A 2 -11.37 1.07 8.85
N PHE A 3 -10.73 -0.11 8.82
CA PHE A 3 -10.77 -1.03 7.69
C PHE A 3 -11.90 -2.07 7.75
N LYS A 4 -12.59 -2.18 8.89
CA LYS A 4 -13.63 -3.21 9.11
C LYS A 4 -14.89 -3.02 8.26
N LEU A 5 -15.03 -1.85 7.63
CA LEU A 5 -16.14 -1.46 6.75
C LEU A 5 -15.80 -1.62 5.26
N LEU A 6 -14.56 -1.98 4.92
CA LEU A 6 -14.19 -2.26 3.54
C LEU A 6 -14.69 -3.65 3.17
N ASP A 7 -15.23 -3.76 1.96
CA ASP A 7 -15.57 -5.05 1.37
C ASP A 7 -14.30 -5.93 1.28
N PRO A 8 -14.38 -7.23 1.57
CA PRO A 8 -13.23 -8.13 1.44
C PRO A 8 -12.57 -8.11 0.06
N ALA A 9 -13.34 -7.92 -1.02
CA ALA A 9 -12.80 -7.78 -2.37
C ALA A 9 -11.98 -6.50 -2.52
N ALA A 10 -12.48 -5.37 -1.98
CA ALA A 10 -11.74 -4.11 -1.98
C ALA A 10 -10.43 -4.24 -1.19
N VAL A 11 -10.44 -4.94 -0.05
CA VAL A 11 -9.21 -5.21 0.72
C VAL A 11 -8.20 -6.00 -0.11
N GLY A 12 -8.64 -7.03 -0.83
CA GLY A 12 -7.80 -7.81 -1.73
C GLY A 12 -7.18 -6.95 -2.82
N GLU A 13 -7.99 -6.16 -3.51
CA GLU A 13 -7.56 -5.23 -4.56
C GLU A 13 -6.51 -4.24 -4.05
N ILE A 14 -6.76 -3.59 -2.91
CA ILE A 14 -5.80 -2.64 -2.31
C ILE A 14 -4.47 -3.34 -1.98
N ILE A 15 -4.50 -4.59 -1.54
CA ILE A 15 -3.28 -5.37 -1.27
C ILE A 15 -2.52 -5.66 -2.56
N GLU A 16 -3.20 -6.10 -3.62
CA GLU A 16 -2.58 -6.36 -4.92
C GLU A 16 -1.97 -5.09 -5.51
N MET A 17 -2.74 -4.00 -5.49
CA MET A 17 -2.30 -2.67 -5.86
C MET A 17 -1.06 -2.23 -5.07
N ALA A 18 -1.07 -2.36 -3.74
CA ALA A 18 0.05 -1.97 -2.90
C ALA A 18 1.29 -2.85 -3.09
N LEU A 19 1.14 -4.10 -3.52
CA LEU A 19 2.25 -4.99 -3.84
C LEU A 19 2.86 -4.72 -5.21
N SER A 20 2.09 -4.10 -6.13
CA SER A 20 2.52 -3.73 -7.48
C SER A 20 3.49 -2.56 -7.49
N ASP A 21 4.59 -2.72 -8.19
CA ASP A 21 5.60 -1.66 -8.39
C ASP A 21 5.11 -0.55 -9.34
N HIS A 22 3.99 -0.78 -10.05
CA HIS A 22 3.40 0.17 -11.00
C HIS A 22 2.30 1.04 -10.40
N THR A 23 1.94 0.80 -9.14
CA THR A 23 0.85 1.53 -8.48
C THR A 23 1.39 2.49 -7.43
N SER A 24 1.02 3.77 -7.52
CA SER A 24 1.33 4.75 -6.48
C SER A 24 0.28 4.76 -5.35
N PHE A 25 0.66 5.26 -4.18
CA PHE A 25 -0.33 5.51 -3.13
C PHE A 25 -1.38 6.55 -3.53
N ASP A 26 -1.06 7.48 -4.44
CA ASP A 26 -2.04 8.43 -4.97
C ASP A 26 -3.11 7.74 -5.82
N GLN A 27 -2.74 6.73 -6.63
CA GLN A 27 -3.72 5.94 -7.37
C GLN A 27 -4.64 5.16 -6.42
N ILE A 28 -4.08 4.53 -5.38
CA ILE A 28 -4.87 3.82 -4.37
C ILE A 28 -5.80 4.81 -3.63
N ARG A 29 -5.32 6.02 -3.33
CA ARG A 29 -6.14 7.07 -2.72
C ARG A 29 -7.26 7.54 -3.65
N ALA A 30 -7.00 7.68 -4.95
CA ALA A 30 -8.00 8.10 -5.92
C ALA A 30 -9.13 7.07 -6.08
N LEU A 31 -8.80 5.77 -6.07
CA LEU A 31 -9.77 4.70 -6.27
C LEU A 31 -10.49 4.29 -4.97
N HIS A 32 -9.78 4.23 -3.84
CA HIS A 32 -10.31 3.68 -2.59
C HIS A 32 -10.38 4.71 -1.44
N GLY A 33 -9.96 5.95 -1.65
CA GLY A 33 -9.95 6.99 -0.61
C GLY A 33 -8.92 6.76 0.49
N LEU A 34 -8.01 5.79 0.34
CA LEU A 34 -7.03 5.42 1.37
C LEU A 34 -5.70 6.13 1.17
N GLY A 35 -5.30 6.91 2.18
CA GLY A 35 -3.98 7.51 2.21
C GLY A 35 -2.86 6.50 2.49
N PRO A 36 -1.59 6.89 2.25
CA PRO A 36 -0.43 6.01 2.42
C PRO A 36 -0.34 5.35 3.80
N ASP A 37 -0.67 6.06 4.89
CA ASP A 37 -0.65 5.52 6.26
C ASP A 37 -1.72 4.47 6.48
N GLN A 38 -2.90 4.65 5.87
CA GLN A 38 -3.97 3.67 5.95
C GLN A 38 -3.60 2.41 5.18
N VAL A 39 -3.00 2.54 3.99
CA VAL A 39 -2.49 1.40 3.22
C VAL A 39 -1.37 0.68 3.98
N LYS A 40 -0.42 1.41 4.58
CA LYS A 40 0.63 0.82 5.43
C LYS A 40 0.05 0.02 6.60
N ALA A 41 -0.98 0.55 7.27
CA ALA A 41 -1.65 -0.14 8.36
C ALA A 41 -2.41 -1.38 7.88
N LEU A 42 -3.08 -1.31 6.73
CA LEU A 42 -3.77 -2.45 6.10
C LEU A 42 -2.77 -3.56 5.76
N MET A 43 -1.66 -3.21 5.10
CA MET A 43 -0.59 -4.16 4.74
C MET A 43 0.04 -4.81 5.98
N ARG A 44 0.21 -4.06 7.07
CA ARG A 44 0.76 -4.60 8.33
C ARG A 44 -0.12 -5.65 8.98
N GLN A 45 -1.44 -5.54 8.80
CA GLN A 45 -2.45 -6.46 9.33
C GLN A 45 -2.61 -7.72 8.47
N ASN A 46 -2.45 -7.59 7.15
CA ASN A 46 -2.70 -8.69 6.22
C ASN A 46 -1.44 -9.49 5.83
N LEU A 47 -0.26 -8.89 5.87
CA LEU A 47 0.99 -9.57 5.56
C LEU A 47 1.64 -10.19 6.80
N LYS A 48 2.31 -11.33 6.59
CA LYS A 48 3.28 -11.86 7.56
C LYS A 48 4.37 -10.82 7.83
N SER A 49 4.92 -10.82 9.03
CA SER A 49 5.92 -9.86 9.50
C SER A 49 7.14 -9.75 8.57
N GLY A 50 7.65 -10.88 8.05
CA GLY A 50 8.74 -10.91 7.07
C GLY A 50 8.39 -10.25 5.74
N SER A 51 7.23 -10.62 5.16
CA SER A 51 6.72 -10.06 3.91
C SER A 51 6.46 -8.56 4.02
N TYR A 52 5.90 -8.10 5.14
CA TYR A 52 5.70 -6.69 5.41
C TYR A 52 7.04 -5.92 5.46
N ARG A 53 8.06 -6.46 6.12
CA ARG A 53 9.40 -5.85 6.13
C ARG A 53 10.00 -5.75 4.73
N ALA A 54 9.89 -6.81 3.93
CA ALA A 54 10.38 -6.81 2.55
C ALA A 54 9.65 -5.77 1.67
N TRP A 55 8.32 -5.73 1.76
CA TRP A 55 7.49 -4.72 1.09
C TRP A 55 7.89 -3.29 1.51
N ARG A 56 8.09 -3.03 2.81
CA ARG A 56 8.54 -1.72 3.29
C ARG A 56 9.91 -1.29 2.74
N ARG A 57 10.82 -2.24 2.50
CA ARG A 57 12.10 -1.93 1.84
C ARG A 57 11.88 -1.53 0.39
N ARG A 58 11.03 -2.24 -0.35
CA ARG A 58 10.66 -1.87 -1.74
C ARG A 58 10.05 -0.47 -1.80
N VAL A 59 9.04 -0.19 -0.97
CA VAL A 59 8.39 1.12 -0.93
C VAL A 59 9.38 2.27 -0.68
N ARG A 60 10.37 2.08 0.21
CA ARG A 60 11.43 3.07 0.43
C ARG A 60 12.29 3.27 -0.82
N ALA A 61 12.77 2.18 -1.41
CA ALA A 61 13.57 2.25 -2.64
C ALA A 61 12.82 2.93 -3.81
N PHE A 62 11.49 2.77 -3.90
CA PHE A 62 10.67 3.46 -4.87
C PHE A 62 10.46 4.95 -4.57
N ALA A 63 10.36 5.32 -3.29
CA ALA A 63 10.29 6.73 -2.90
C ALA A 63 11.59 7.46 -3.26
N ASP A 64 12.74 6.85 -2.98
CA ASP A 64 14.05 7.43 -3.28
C ASP A 64 14.27 7.62 -4.80
N ARG A 65 13.71 6.73 -5.65
CA ARG A 65 13.75 6.88 -7.11
C ARG A 65 12.89 8.04 -7.63
N ARG A 66 11.78 8.35 -6.96
CA ARG A 66 10.86 9.41 -7.40
C ARG A 66 11.35 10.82 -7.06
N GLU A 67 12.27 10.98 -6.12
CA GLU A 67 12.89 12.26 -5.81
C GLU A 67 13.79 12.78 -6.95
N VAL A 68 14.23 11.90 -7.85
CA VAL A 68 15.19 12.22 -8.94
C VAL A 68 14.52 12.89 -10.16
N TYR A 69 13.20 13.11 -10.15
CA TYR A 69 12.48 13.85 -11.19
C TYR A 69 11.82 15.11 -10.62
N LYS A 70 12.64 16.05 -10.16
CA LYS A 70 12.22 17.44 -9.93
C LYS A 70 12.98 18.36 -10.88
#